data_AF-A0AAU7ZC22-F1
#
_entry.id   AF-A0AAU7ZC22-F1
#
_cell.length_a   1.000
_cell.length_b   1.000
_cell.length_c   1.000
_cell.angle_alpha   90.00
_cell.angle_beta   90.00
_cell.angle_gamma   90.00
#
_symmetry.space_group_name_H-M   'P 1'
#
loop_
_entity.id
_entity.type
_entity.pdbx_description
1 polymer ?
#
loop_
_entity_poly.entity_id
_entity_poly.type
_entity_poly.pdbx_seq_one_letter_code
_entity_poly.pdbx_strand_id
1 'polypeptide(L)'
;MAVTPLEDAAAVQASLRRDVAEHPEEFVVFPTEAGAGQFMSEHRFSVEVETSGRILSRGVMGYWQGKTIVVLPWEPLKNFQ
;
A
#
# COMPACT_ATOMS: atom_id res chain seq x y z
N MET A 1 21.09 -19.09 4.34
CA MET A 1 19.82 -19.10 5.09
C MET A 1 18.74 -18.77 4.09
N ALA A 2 17.75 -19.65 3.89
CA ALA A 2 16.65 -19.37 2.98
C ALA A 2 15.65 -18.46 3.73
N VAL A 3 15.57 -17.19 3.33
CA VAL A 3 14.49 -16.31 3.77
C VAL A 3 13.19 -16.89 3.21
N THR A 4 12.22 -17.13 4.09
CA THR A 4 10.93 -17.66 3.66
C THR A 4 10.13 -16.57 2.93
N PRO A 5 9.25 -16.91 1.96
CA PRO A 5 8.44 -15.93 1.23
C PRO A 5 7.60 -15.01 2.14
N LEU A 6 7.28 -15.47 3.35
CA LEU A 6 6.54 -14.73 4.36
C LEU A 6 7.39 -13.65 5.05
N GLU A 7 8.67 -13.92 5.31
CA GLU A 7 9.62 -12.94 5.86
C GLU A 7 9.89 -11.81 4.86
N ASP A 8 9.96 -12.14 3.56
CA ASP A 8 10.14 -11.16 2.48
C ASP A 8 8.93 -10.22 2.38
N ALA A 9 7.71 -10.75 2.47
CA ALA A 9 6.48 -9.95 2.45
C ALA A 9 6.36 -9.00 3.65
N ALA A 10 6.71 -9.47 4.86
CA ALA A 10 6.69 -8.64 6.06
C ALA A 10 7.75 -7.54 6.01
N ALA A 11 8.97 -7.85 5.53
CA ALA A 11 10.03 -6.86 5.35
C ALA A 11 9.65 -5.78 4.32
N VAL A 12 9.04 -6.19 3.21
CA VAL A 12 8.57 -5.28 2.16
C VAL A 12 7.46 -4.35 2.66
N GLN A 13 6.50 -4.88 3.44
CA GLN A 13 5.47 -4.04 4.04
C GLN A 13 6.05 -3.07 5.09
N ALA A 14 7.04 -3.51 5.88
CA ALA A 14 7.71 -2.64 6.84
C ALA A 14 8.49 -1.50 6.15
N SER A 15 9.12 -1.79 5.00
CA SER A 15 9.74 -0.75 4.17
C SER A 15 8.72 0.26 3.67
N LEU A 16 7.59 -0.22 3.12
CA LEU A 16 6.55 0.68 2.63
C LEU A 16 5.93 1.54 3.74
N ARG A 17 5.74 0.99 4.94
CA ARG A 17 5.31 1.75 6.12
C ARG A 17 6.30 2.86 6.48
N ARG A 18 7.60 2.59 6.37
CA ARG A 18 8.64 3.61 6.60
C ARG A 18 8.59 4.70 5.53
N ASP A 19 8.55 4.34 4.26
CA ASP A 19 8.50 5.30 3.15
C ASP A 19 7.29 6.25 3.28
N VAL A 20 6.12 5.70 3.63
CA VAL A 20 4.90 6.48 3.89
C VAL A 20 5.04 7.40 5.10
N ALA A 21 5.76 6.97 6.15
CA ALA A 21 5.98 7.78 7.33
C ALA A 21 7.00 8.91 7.08
N GLU A 22 7.99 8.68 6.22
CA GLU A 22 9.02 9.65 5.86
C GLU A 22 8.54 10.67 4.82
N HIS A 23 7.65 10.26 3.90
CA HIS A 23 7.17 11.09 2.78
C HIS A 23 5.64 11.03 2.62
N PRO A 24 4.84 11.38 3.65
CA PRO A 24 3.39 11.19 3.63
C PRO A 24 2.68 11.95 2.49
N GLU A 25 3.25 13.04 1.99
CA GLU A 25 2.71 13.82 0.87
C GLU A 25 2.72 13.07 -0.46
N GLU A 26 3.60 12.07 -0.63
CA GLU A 26 3.78 11.30 -1.85
C GLU A 26 2.81 10.11 -1.98
N PHE A 27 2.03 9.83 -0.92
CA PHE A 27 1.17 8.64 -0.86
C PHE A 27 -0.30 8.97 -0.61
N VAL A 28 -1.17 8.09 -1.12
CA VAL A 28 -2.58 8.01 -0.75
C VAL A 28 -2.78 6.64 -0.11
N VAL A 29 -2.96 6.62 1.22
CA VAL A 29 -2.93 5.40 2.02
C VAL A 29 -4.36 4.96 2.34
N PHE A 30 -4.65 3.68 2.09
CA PHE A 30 -5.90 3.04 2.44
C PHE A 30 -5.65 1.86 3.39
N PRO A 31 -6.52 1.63 4.38
CA PRO A 31 -6.40 0.49 5.29
C PRO A 31 -6.83 -0.83 4.63
N THR A 32 -7.59 -0.78 3.53
CA THR A 32 -8.13 -1.97 2.84
C THR A 32 -8.09 -1.80 1.32
N GLU A 33 -7.95 -2.92 0.61
CA GLU A 33 -8.03 -2.97 -0.86
C GLU A 33 -9.39 -2.50 -1.36
N ALA A 34 -10.47 -2.76 -0.63
CA ALA A 34 -11.82 -2.30 -0.98
C ALA A 34 -11.90 -0.77 -1.00
N GLY A 35 -11.33 -0.10 0.01
CA GLY A 35 -11.29 1.37 0.06
C GLY A 35 -10.44 1.96 -1.06
N ALA A 36 -9.26 1.38 -1.32
CA ALA A 36 -8.44 1.78 -2.46
C ALA A 36 -9.17 1.56 -3.80
N GLY A 37 -9.83 0.42 -3.97
CA GLY A 37 -10.60 0.07 -5.15
C GLY A 37 -11.75 1.04 -5.42
N GLN A 38 -12.49 1.43 -4.37
CA GLN A 38 -13.54 2.44 -4.49
C GLN A 38 -12.97 3.78 -4.96
N PHE A 39 -11.90 4.26 -4.32
CA PHE A 39 -11.23 5.50 -4.71
C PHE A 39 -10.75 5.47 -6.17
N MET A 40 -10.13 4.36 -6.58
CA MET A 40 -9.68 4.19 -7.97
C MET A 40 -10.84 4.21 -8.96
N SER A 41 -11.99 3.63 -8.60
CA SER A 41 -13.20 3.65 -9.43
C SER A 41 -13.79 5.06 -9.55
N GLU A 42 -13.85 5.81 -8.46
CA GLU A 42 -14.34 7.20 -8.42
C GLU A 42 -13.44 8.13 -9.26
N HIS A 43 -12.14 7.85 -9.32
CA HIS A 43 -11.14 8.60 -10.07
C HIS A 43 -10.61 7.88 -11.32
N ARG A 44 -11.38 6.95 -11.90
CA ARG A 44 -10.95 6.05 -12.99
C ARG A 44 -10.30 6.73 -14.21
N PHE A 45 -10.59 8.01 -14.45
CA PHE A 45 -10.05 8.77 -15.58
C PHE A 45 -8.70 9.42 -15.29
N SER A 46 -8.29 9.45 -14.02
CA SER A 46 -7.08 10.12 -13.54
C SER A 46 -6.15 9.19 -12.75
N VAL A 47 -6.59 7.96 -12.51
CA VAL A 47 -5.80 6.92 -11.85
C VAL A 47 -5.15 6.03 -12.92
N GLU A 48 -3.85 5.83 -12.77
CA GLU A 48 -3.13 4.78 -13.49
C GLU A 48 -3.07 3.53 -12.59
N VAL A 49 -3.66 2.44 -13.04
CA VAL A 49 -3.74 1.19 -12.26
C VAL A 49 -2.45 0.39 -12.44
N GLU A 50 -1.89 -0.07 -11.33
CA GLU A 50 -0.73 -0.96 -11.37
C GLU A 50 -1.16 -2.38 -11.77
N THR A 51 -0.42 -2.99 -12.71
CA THR A 51 -0.74 -4.33 -13.25
C THR A 51 0.32 -5.37 -12.91
N SER A 52 1.47 -4.92 -12.38
CA SER A 52 2.53 -5.78 -11.91
C SER A 52 2.09 -6.50 -10.63
N GLY A 53 1.82 -7.80 -10.75
CA GLY A 53 1.45 -8.64 -9.60
C GLY A 53 2.46 -8.59 -8.45
N ARG A 54 3.75 -8.37 -8.75
CA ARG A 54 4.80 -8.19 -7.73
C ARG A 54 4.61 -6.90 -6.94
N ILE A 55 4.17 -5.82 -7.58
CA ILE A 55 3.99 -4.50 -6.98
C ILE A 55 2.66 -4.44 -6.22
N LEU A 56 1.60 -5.01 -6.80
CA LEU A 56 0.31 -5.22 -6.12
C LEU A 56 0.47 -6.02 -4.82
N SER A 57 1.30 -7.06 -4.84
CA SER A 57 1.61 -7.87 -3.63
C SER A 57 2.32 -7.07 -2.52
N ARG A 58 2.87 -5.88 -2.83
CA ARG A 58 3.45 -4.95 -1.85
C ARG A 58 2.42 -3.99 -1.26
N GLY A 59 1.19 -4.04 -1.74
CA GLY A 59 0.11 -3.12 -1.38
C GLY A 59 0.04 -1.88 -2.27
N VAL A 60 0.84 -1.76 -3.34
CA VAL A 60 0.75 -0.59 -4.24
C VAL A 60 -0.29 -0.88 -5.33
N MET A 61 -1.35 -0.07 -5.40
CA MET A 61 -2.51 -0.30 -6.26
C MET A 61 -2.49 0.53 -7.56
N GLY A 62 -1.75 1.63 -7.56
CA GLY A 62 -1.68 2.53 -8.71
C GLY A 62 -1.17 3.92 -8.34
N TYR A 63 -1.38 4.86 -9.25
CA TYR A 63 -0.88 6.23 -9.15
C TYR A 63 -1.98 7.24 -9.44
N TRP A 64 -1.98 8.35 -8.69
CA TRP A 64 -2.97 9.42 -8.84
C TRP A 64 -2.36 10.79 -8.53
N GLN A 65 -2.45 11.72 -9.48
CA GLN A 65 -1.92 13.08 -9.35
C GLN A 65 -0.45 13.14 -8.87
N GLY A 66 0.39 12.23 -9.35
CA GLY A 66 1.80 12.12 -8.94
C GLY A 66 2.03 11.45 -7.58
N LYS A 67 0.99 10.90 -6.95
CA LYS A 67 1.07 10.16 -5.69
C LYS A 67 0.87 8.67 -5.89
N THR A 68 1.46 7.87 -5.02
CA THR A 68 1.30 6.40 -5.03
C THR A 68 0.12 5.99 -4.16
N ILE A 69 -0.83 5.25 -4.71
CA ILE A 69 -1.97 4.66 -3.98
C ILE A 69 -1.50 3.36 -3.33
N VAL A 70 -1.60 3.27 -2.01
CA VAL A 70 -1.13 2.12 -1.25
C VAL A 70 -2.16 1.60 -0.27
N VAL A 71 -2.20 0.29 -0.11
CA VAL A 71 -2.96 -0.43 0.91
C VAL A 71 -1.98 -0.84 2.00
N LEU A 72 -2.09 -0.16 3.13
CA LEU A 72 -1.34 -0.46 4.34
C LEU A 72 -2.36 -0.73 5.44
N PRO A 73 -2.62 -2.00 5.79
CA PRO A 73 -3.41 -2.31 6.97
C PRO A 73 -2.65 -1.76 8.18
N TRP A 74 -3.20 -0.68 8.76
CA TRP A 74 -2.84 -0.27 10.11
C TRP A 74 -3.33 -1.41 11.01
N GLU A 75 -2.40 -2.17 11.58
CA GLU A 75 -2.78 -3.01 12.72
C GLU A 75 -3.30 -2.05 13.79
N PRO A 76 -4.57 -2.18 14.25
CA PRO A 76 -4.94 -1.49 15.47
C PRO A 76 -3.91 -1.94 16.50
N LEU A 77 -3.15 -0.98 17.05
CA LEU A 77 -2.31 -1.21 18.22
C LEU A 77 -3.14 -2.06 19.16
N LYS A 78 -2.79 -3.35 19.29
CA LYS A 78 -3.49 -4.25 20.20
C LYS A 78 -3.50 -3.53 21.54
N ASN A 79 -4.70 -3.31 22.06
CA ASN A 79 -5.00 -2.73 23.35
C ASN A 79 -3.89 -3.00 24.36
N PHE A 80 -3.15 -1.96 24.75
CA PHE A 80 -2.62 -1.90 26.10
C PHE A 80 -3.81 -1.52 26.99
N GLN A 81 -4.60 -2.52 27.38
CA GLN A 81 -5.41 -2.48 28.59
C GLN A 81 -4.55 -2.93 29.77
#